data_AF-A0A8S1KJH8-F1
#
_entry.id   AF-A0A8S1KJH8-F1
#
_cell.length_a   1.000
_cell.length_b   1.000
_cell.length_c   1.000
_cell.angle_alpha   90.00
_cell.angle_beta   90.00
_cell.angle_gamma   90.00
#
_symmetry.space_group_name_H-M   'P 1'
#
loop_
_entity.id
_entity.type
_entity.pdbx_description
1 polymer ?
#
loop_
_entity_poly.entity_id
_entity_poly.type
_entity_poly.pdbx_seq_one_letter_code
_entity_poly.pdbx_strand_id
1 'polypeptide(L)'
;MQSILTQCATLDEEFAILVPIIETMVQELSVVSREFVSSKLEFIKKYSTSLKSSQIDARIHRNQQTRNLIEYIKMHRQSKTKSVSQICTSKKKQKFHTDSACYNTIHKSNSISCSTIQTTEFCPISNQKKIHNITAKTLKQLINKQKKHQQNTNEQIFRLINKCMTLISENSISFPQYPILLEEYKIIKKNNSCLEQKLNLQEKSQQVKENIKKLIQSQESFKSYLNSII
;
A
#
# COMPACT_ATOMS: atom_id res chain seq x y z
N MET A 1 6.39 -4.62 42.67
CA MET A 1 6.02 -5.52 41.57
C MET A 1 4.51 -5.55 41.47
N GLN A 2 3.92 -5.13 40.35
CA GLN A 2 2.48 -5.36 40.11
C GLN A 2 2.26 -6.84 39.77
N SER A 3 1.17 -7.43 40.27
CA SER A 3 0.79 -8.81 39.96
C SER A 3 0.43 -8.95 38.47
N ILE A 4 0.74 -10.11 37.88
CA ILE A 4 0.36 -10.46 36.49
C ILE A 4 -1.16 -10.29 36.29
N LEU A 5 -1.96 -10.61 37.30
CA LEU A 5 -3.42 -10.44 37.23
C LEU A 5 -3.82 -8.96 37.12
N THR A 6 -3.14 -8.08 37.85
CA THR A 6 -3.38 -6.63 37.79
C THR A 6 -3.00 -6.08 36.41
N GLN A 7 -1.87 -6.52 35.86
CA GLN A 7 -1.44 -6.11 34.51
C GLN A 7 -2.42 -6.57 33.42
N CYS A 8 -2.92 -7.80 33.52
CA CYS A 8 -3.97 -8.30 32.62
C CYS A 8 -5.25 -7.47 32.70
N ALA A 9 -5.69 -7.11 33.92
CA ALA A 9 -6.87 -6.26 34.11
C ALA A 9 -6.69 -4.88 33.47
N THR A 10 -5.53 -4.23 33.65
CA THR A 10 -5.23 -2.94 33.01
C THR A 10 -5.26 -3.04 31.48
N LEU A 11 -4.76 -4.13 30.90
CA LEU A 11 -4.82 -4.34 29.45
C LEU A 11 -6.26 -4.60 28.96
N ASP A 12 -7.09 -5.26 29.77
CA ASP A 12 -8.51 -5.49 29.47
C ASP A 12 -9.33 -4.19 29.53
N GLU A 13 -9.05 -3.32 30.51
CA GLU A 13 -9.60 -1.95 30.56
C GLU A 13 -9.19 -1.11 29.35
N GLU A 14 -7.91 -1.15 28.97
CA GLU A 14 -7.44 -0.45 27.77
C GLU A 14 -8.19 -0.94 26.52
N PHE A 15 -8.36 -2.26 26.36
CA PHE A 15 -9.12 -2.81 25.26
C PHE A 15 -10.58 -2.33 25.26
N ALA A 16 -11.22 -2.29 26.42
CA ALA A 16 -12.59 -1.80 26.58
C ALA A 16 -12.74 -0.32 26.19
N ILE A 17 -11.69 0.49 26.36
CA ILE A 17 -11.66 1.90 25.93
C ILE A 17 -11.43 2.01 24.42
N LEU A 18 -10.57 1.19 23.83
CA LEU A 18 -10.22 1.26 22.41
C LEU A 18 -11.35 0.82 21.47
N VAL A 19 -12.18 -0.14 21.89
CA VAL A 19 -13.27 -0.68 21.06
C VAL A 19 -14.31 0.40 20.68
N PRO A 20 -14.89 1.17 21.62
CA PRO A 20 -15.83 2.25 21.30
C PRO A 20 -15.23 3.34 20.40
N ILE A 21 -13.93 3.62 20.53
CA ILE A 21 -13.22 4.57 19.67
C ILE A 21 -13.28 4.09 18.22
N ILE A 22 -12.98 2.81 17.97
CA ILE A 22 -13.07 2.21 16.64
C ILE A 22 -14.50 2.28 16.11
N GLU A 23 -15.50 1.87 16.90
CA GLU A 23 -16.90 1.87 16.47
C GLU A 23 -17.40 3.26 16.06
N THR A 24 -16.90 4.30 16.73
CA THR A 24 -17.17 5.70 16.37
C THR A 24 -16.49 6.10 15.06
N MET A 25 -15.20 5.80 14.91
CA MET A 25 -14.41 6.21 13.74
C MET A 25 -14.78 5.43 12.46
N VAL A 26 -15.30 4.22 12.59
CA VAL A 26 -15.72 3.35 11.48
C VAL A 26 -16.84 3.95 10.64
N GLN A 27 -17.66 4.84 11.21
CA GLN A 27 -18.74 5.51 10.49
C GLN A 27 -18.25 6.49 9.41
N GLU A 28 -16.98 6.89 9.48
CA GLU A 28 -16.36 7.86 8.58
C GLU A 28 -15.54 7.21 7.46
N LEU A 29 -15.64 5.88 7.37
CA LEU A 29 -15.00 5.07 6.35
C LEU A 29 -15.94 4.79 5.17
N SER A 30 -15.31 4.53 4.02
CA SER A 30 -15.97 3.92 2.86
C SER A 30 -16.60 2.58 3.24
N VAL A 31 -17.62 2.14 2.50
CA VAL A 31 -18.32 0.87 2.77
C VAL A 31 -17.35 -0.32 2.83
N VAL A 32 -16.41 -0.40 1.89
CA VAL A 32 -15.42 -1.49 1.85
C VAL A 32 -14.46 -1.45 3.04
N SER A 33 -13.94 -0.26 3.38
CA SER A 33 -13.05 -0.10 4.53
C SER A 33 -13.77 -0.35 5.85
N ARG A 34 -15.06 0.03 5.94
CA ARG A 34 -15.93 -0.22 7.09
C ARG A 34 -16.13 -1.71 7.31
N GLU A 35 -16.53 -2.45 6.29
CA GLU A 35 -16.70 -3.91 6.38
C GLU A 35 -15.42 -4.63 6.81
N PHE A 36 -14.27 -4.23 6.23
CA PHE A 36 -12.97 -4.77 6.62
C PHE A 36 -12.66 -4.52 8.11
N VAL A 37 -12.81 -3.27 8.57
CA VAL A 37 -12.53 -2.90 9.96
C VAL A 37 -13.50 -3.58 10.92
N SER A 38 -14.79 -3.63 10.60
CA SER A 38 -15.79 -4.33 11.41
C SER A 38 -15.51 -5.82 11.51
N SER A 39 -15.14 -6.48 10.41
CA SER A 39 -14.76 -7.90 10.40
C SER A 39 -13.52 -8.17 11.26
N LYS A 40 -12.50 -7.30 11.17
CA LYS A 40 -11.28 -7.40 11.98
C LYS A 40 -11.55 -7.14 13.45
N LEU A 41 -12.35 -6.13 13.79
CA LEU A 41 -12.73 -5.83 15.16
C LEU A 41 -13.50 -7.00 15.79
N GLU A 42 -14.43 -7.60 15.06
CA GLU A 42 -15.21 -8.75 15.51
C GLU A 42 -14.32 -9.97 15.81
N PHE A 43 -13.33 -10.23 14.95
CA PHE A 43 -12.33 -11.27 15.21
C PHE A 43 -11.54 -10.98 16.50
N ILE A 44 -11.09 -9.74 16.70
CA ILE A 44 -10.33 -9.36 17.90
C ILE A 44 -11.19 -9.48 19.17
N LYS A 45 -12.48 -9.12 19.10
CA LYS A 45 -13.44 -9.31 20.21
C LYS A 45 -13.59 -10.79 20.58
N LYS A 46 -13.79 -11.67 19.58
CA LYS A 46 -13.87 -13.13 19.79
C LYS A 46 -12.58 -13.72 20.33
N TYR A 47 -11.43 -13.25 19.84
CA TYR A 47 -10.14 -13.65 20.38
C TYR A 47 -10.01 -13.23 21.85
N SER A 48 -10.43 -12.00 22.19
CA SER A 48 -10.37 -11.48 23.55
C SER A 48 -11.14 -12.33 24.56
N THR A 49 -12.33 -12.82 24.20
CA THR A 49 -13.15 -13.66 25.09
C THR A 49 -12.56 -15.05 25.31
N SER A 50 -11.65 -15.50 24.43
CA SER A 50 -10.98 -16.80 24.56
C SER A 50 -9.70 -16.77 25.41
N LEU A 51 -9.25 -15.59 25.84
CA LEU A 51 -7.98 -15.44 26.59
C LEU A 51 -8.11 -15.88 28.05
N LYS A 52 -7.20 -16.75 28.50
CA LYS A 52 -7.06 -17.10 29.92
C LYS A 52 -6.50 -15.93 30.71
N SER A 53 -6.82 -15.83 32.00
CA SER A 53 -6.41 -14.71 32.88
C SER A 53 -4.89 -14.51 33.01
N SER A 54 -4.08 -15.55 32.78
CA SER A 54 -2.61 -15.50 32.88
C SER A 54 -1.90 -15.09 31.59
N GLN A 55 -2.60 -14.99 30.45
CA GLN A 55 -1.99 -14.74 29.14
C GLN A 55 -1.76 -13.24 28.88
N ILE A 56 -0.71 -12.68 29.48
CA ILE A 56 -0.38 -11.26 29.36
C ILE A 56 0.07 -10.88 27.94
N ASP A 57 0.96 -11.66 27.33
CA ASP A 57 1.49 -11.37 25.98
C ASP A 57 0.39 -11.37 24.93
N ALA A 58 -0.60 -12.25 25.09
CA ALA A 58 -1.76 -12.32 24.22
C ALA A 58 -2.63 -11.06 24.31
N ARG A 59 -2.76 -10.46 25.49
CA ARG A 59 -3.47 -9.19 25.71
C ARG A 59 -2.68 -8.01 25.15
N ILE A 60 -1.35 -7.99 25.32
CA ILE A 60 -0.48 -6.98 24.70
C ILE A 60 -0.65 -7.02 23.17
N HIS A 61 -0.58 -8.22 22.58
CA HIS A 61 -0.77 -8.39 21.14
C HIS A 61 -2.18 -7.98 20.69
N ARG A 62 -3.24 -8.35 21.45
CA ARG A 62 -4.62 -7.91 21.18
C ARG A 62 -4.70 -6.38 21.15
N ASN A 63 -4.21 -5.70 22.18
CA ASN A 63 -4.27 -4.24 22.28
C ASN A 63 -3.47 -3.57 21.16
N GLN A 64 -2.31 -4.11 20.80
CA GLN A 64 -1.53 -3.63 19.67
C GLN A 64 -2.30 -3.76 18.34
N GLN A 65 -2.96 -4.90 18.10
CA GLN A 65 -3.81 -5.08 16.92
C GLN A 65 -4.96 -4.06 16.88
N THR A 66 -5.57 -3.78 18.03
CA THR A 66 -6.63 -2.76 18.15
C THR A 66 -6.08 -1.35 17.86
N ARG A 67 -4.89 -0.99 18.37
CA ARG A 67 -4.24 0.30 18.06
C ARG A 67 -3.88 0.43 16.58
N ASN A 68 -3.34 -0.62 15.98
CA ASN A 68 -3.05 -0.66 14.54
C ASN A 68 -4.33 -0.47 13.70
N LEU A 69 -5.46 -1.01 14.17
CA LEU A 69 -6.75 -0.84 13.50
C LEU A 69 -7.22 0.62 13.57
N ILE A 70 -6.99 1.32 14.69
CA ILE A 70 -7.23 2.77 14.81
C ILE A 70 -6.37 3.56 13.82
N GLU A 71 -5.08 3.24 13.69
CA GLU A 71 -4.20 3.89 12.73
C GLU A 71 -4.66 3.66 11.29
N TYR A 72 -5.05 2.44 10.95
CA TYR A 72 -5.65 2.14 9.65
C TYR A 72 -6.87 3.01 9.38
N ILE A 73 -7.80 3.12 10.35
CA ILE A 73 -8.98 3.97 10.19
C ILE A 73 -8.59 5.43 9.96
N LYS A 74 -7.60 5.96 10.70
CA LYS A 74 -7.10 7.33 10.50
C LYS A 74 -6.58 7.57 9.09
N MET A 75 -5.84 6.61 8.52
CA MET A 75 -5.29 6.72 7.16
C MET A 75 -6.34 6.58 6.06
N HIS A 76 -7.46 5.90 6.35
CA HIS A 76 -8.51 5.60 5.38
C HIS A 76 -9.81 6.38 5.62
N ARG A 77 -9.83 7.30 6.59
CA ARG A 77 -10.94 8.22 6.84
C ARG A 77 -11.18 9.02 5.57
N GLN A 78 -12.43 9.03 5.09
CA GLN A 78 -12.78 9.92 4.01
C GLN A 78 -12.61 11.34 4.54
N SER A 79 -11.56 12.02 4.08
CA SER A 79 -11.45 13.46 4.31
C SER A 79 -12.71 14.07 3.70
N LYS A 80 -13.57 14.66 4.54
CA LYS A 80 -14.58 15.61 4.07
C LYS A 80 -13.77 16.69 3.35
N THR A 81 -13.65 16.58 2.03
CA THR A 81 -13.21 17.70 1.21
C THR A 81 -14.18 18.83 1.53
N LYS A 82 -13.75 19.77 2.38
CA LYS A 82 -14.27 21.14 2.32
C LYS A 82 -13.89 21.61 0.93
N SER A 83 -14.78 21.41 -0.03
CA SER A 83 -14.68 22.02 -1.35
C SER A 83 -14.83 23.52 -1.16
N VAL A 84 -13.73 24.20 -0.83
CA VAL A 84 -13.58 25.63 -1.09
C VAL A 84 -13.26 25.75 -2.58
N SER A 85 -14.31 25.60 -3.39
CA SER A 85 -14.33 26.02 -4.78
C SER A 85 -15.65 26.73 -5.01
N GLN A 86 -15.81 27.85 -4.30
CA GLN A 86 -16.78 28.87 -4.67
C GLN A 86 -16.14 29.83 -5.69
N ILE A 87 -16.75 29.85 -6.87
CA ILE A 87 -16.99 31.02 -7.72
C ILE A 87 -15.78 31.50 -8.57
N CYS A 88 -15.83 31.15 -9.85
CA CYS A 88 -15.62 32.14 -10.91
C CYS A 88 -16.76 32.01 -11.93
N THR A 89 -17.82 32.79 -11.71
CA THR A 89 -18.79 33.10 -12.76
C THR A 89 -18.18 34.18 -13.66
N SER A 90 -17.74 33.82 -14.86
CA SER A 90 -17.67 34.79 -15.95
C SER A 90 -18.37 34.23 -17.18
N LYS A 91 -19.48 34.87 -17.51
CA LYS A 91 -20.26 34.65 -18.73
C LYS A 91 -19.41 35.07 -19.92
N LYS A 92 -19.15 34.17 -20.87
CA LYS A 92 -19.07 34.50 -22.30
C LYS A 92 -19.38 33.26 -23.12
N LYS A 93 -20.57 33.28 -23.75
CA LYS A 93 -20.98 32.34 -24.79
C LYS A 93 -20.03 32.52 -25.98
N GLN A 94 -19.27 31.50 -26.35
CA GLN A 94 -18.78 31.36 -27.72
C GLN A 94 -19.47 30.15 -28.34
N LYS A 95 -20.31 30.43 -29.34
CA LYS A 95 -20.92 29.43 -30.22
C LYS A 95 -19.83 28.87 -31.10
N PHE A 96 -19.61 27.56 -31.05
CA PHE A 96 -19.02 26.83 -32.17
C PHE A 96 -20.12 25.98 -32.79
N HIS A 97 -20.54 26.39 -33.98
CA HIS A 97 -21.29 25.54 -34.90
C HIS A 97 -20.36 24.42 -35.36
N THR A 98 -20.81 23.18 -35.24
CA THR A 98 -20.39 22.12 -36.16
C THR A 98 -21.65 21.37 -36.57
N ASP A 99 -22.12 21.71 -37.76
CA ASP A 99 -23.05 20.89 -38.52
C ASP A 99 -22.31 19.61 -38.93
N SER A 100 -22.81 18.47 -38.50
CA SER A 100 -22.67 17.20 -39.22
C SER A 100 -23.65 16.20 -38.60
N ALA A 101 -24.88 16.25 -39.08
CA ALA A 101 -25.85 15.19 -38.89
C ALA A 101 -25.34 13.91 -39.59
N CYS A 102 -25.00 12.90 -38.79
CA CYS A 102 -25.18 11.51 -39.21
C CYS A 102 -25.56 10.67 -37.99
N TYR A 103 -26.88 10.54 -37.84
CA TYR A 103 -27.63 9.51 -37.12
C TYR A 103 -27.35 9.24 -35.63
N ASN A 104 -28.21 9.88 -34.84
CA ASN A 104 -28.89 9.34 -33.66
C ASN A 104 -29.20 7.84 -33.77
N THR A 105 -29.11 7.12 -32.64
CA THR A 105 -30.26 6.39 -32.06
C THR A 105 -29.96 5.99 -30.59
N ILE A 106 -30.62 6.72 -29.69
CA ILE A 106 -31.10 6.36 -28.35
C ILE A 106 -30.08 6.43 -27.19
N HIS A 107 -30.00 7.66 -26.66
CA HIS A 107 -29.99 7.89 -25.22
C HIS A 107 -31.13 7.13 -24.51
N LYS A 108 -30.80 6.35 -23.49
CA LYS A 108 -31.57 6.36 -22.24
C LYS A 108 -30.62 6.60 -21.08
N SER A 109 -30.71 7.83 -20.57
CA SER A 109 -30.35 8.23 -19.23
C SER A 109 -30.95 7.29 -18.19
N ASN A 110 -30.12 6.71 -17.34
CA ASN A 110 -30.49 6.43 -15.95
C ASN A 110 -29.43 7.05 -15.05
N SER A 111 -29.75 8.26 -14.59
CA SER A 111 -29.31 8.83 -13.34
C SER A 111 -29.49 7.78 -12.24
N ILE A 112 -28.41 7.30 -11.63
CA ILE A 112 -28.50 6.52 -10.40
C ILE A 112 -28.53 7.54 -9.25
N SER A 113 -29.73 8.06 -9.00
CA SER A 113 -30.11 8.53 -7.67
C SER A 113 -30.10 7.31 -6.72
N CYS A 114 -29.47 7.44 -5.56
CA CYS A 114 -29.61 6.49 -4.47
C CYS A 114 -31.09 6.31 -4.11
N SER A 115 -31.68 5.21 -4.55
CA SER A 115 -32.94 4.71 -4.04
C SER A 115 -32.68 3.42 -3.26
N THR A 116 -33.37 3.34 -2.13
CA THR A 116 -33.42 2.29 -1.13
C THR A 116 -33.56 0.89 -1.76
N ILE A 117 -32.87 -0.08 -1.17
CA ILE A 117 -32.88 -1.49 -1.54
C ILE A 117 -34.32 -2.01 -1.57
N GLN A 118 -34.87 -2.22 -2.77
CA GLN A 118 -35.98 -3.15 -2.99
C GLN A 118 -35.37 -4.52 -3.29
N THR A 119 -35.73 -5.49 -2.45
CA THR A 119 -35.56 -6.93 -2.69
C THR A 119 -36.09 -7.27 -4.07
N THR A 120 -35.20 -7.66 -4.99
CA THR A 120 -35.59 -8.14 -6.32
C THR A 120 -35.15 -9.58 -6.51
N GLU A 121 -36.16 -10.36 -6.88
CA GLU A 121 -36.17 -11.78 -7.16
C GLU A 121 -35.29 -12.15 -8.35
N PHE A 122 -34.79 -13.39 -8.31
CA PHE A 122 -34.27 -14.23 -9.41
C PHE A 122 -33.73 -13.52 -10.65
N CYS A 123 -32.41 -13.27 -10.66
CA CYS A 123 -31.65 -12.97 -11.86
C CYS A 123 -31.40 -14.27 -12.67
N PRO A 124 -31.64 -14.31 -14.00
CA PRO A 124 -31.52 -15.53 -14.80
C PRO A 124 -30.07 -16.04 -14.87
N ILE A 125 -29.93 -17.37 -14.81
CA ILE A 125 -28.69 -18.17 -14.66
C ILE A 125 -27.61 -17.85 -15.71
N SER A 126 -27.97 -17.30 -16.88
CA SER A 126 -27.02 -16.93 -17.93
C SER A 126 -26.16 -15.69 -17.60
N ASN A 127 -26.69 -14.74 -16.84
CA ASN A 127 -25.97 -13.54 -16.44
C ASN A 127 -24.98 -13.80 -15.28
N GLN A 128 -25.25 -14.79 -14.43
CA GLN A 128 -24.35 -15.17 -13.34
C GLN A 128 -23.00 -15.72 -13.84
N LYS A 129 -22.97 -16.48 -14.94
CA LYS A 129 -21.72 -17.01 -15.52
C LYS A 129 -20.81 -15.91 -16.11
N LYS A 130 -21.38 -14.89 -16.76
CA LYS A 130 -20.62 -13.73 -17.27
C LYS A 130 -20.08 -12.87 -16.13
N ILE A 131 -20.88 -12.63 -15.09
CA ILE A 131 -20.46 -11.88 -13.90
C ILE A 131 -19.33 -12.63 -13.17
N HIS A 132 -19.44 -13.94 -12.97
CA HIS A 132 -18.37 -14.74 -12.34
C HIS A 132 -17.03 -14.67 -13.08
N ASN A 133 -17.04 -14.71 -14.42
CA ASN A 133 -15.82 -14.58 -15.23
C ASN A 133 -15.18 -13.18 -15.15
N ILE A 134 -16.00 -12.12 -15.10
CA ILE A 134 -15.52 -10.74 -14.92
C ILE A 134 -14.92 -10.55 -13.52
N THR A 135 -15.55 -11.11 -12.49
CA THR A 135 -15.07 -11.06 -11.10
C THR A 135 -13.78 -11.85 -10.91
N ALA A 136 -13.65 -13.04 -11.50
CA ALA A 136 -12.42 -13.84 -11.44
C ALA A 136 -11.24 -13.17 -12.18
N LYS A 137 -11.50 -12.55 -13.34
CA LYS A 137 -10.48 -11.78 -14.09
C LYS A 137 -10.00 -10.56 -13.29
N THR A 138 -10.93 -9.84 -12.65
CA THR A 138 -10.61 -8.70 -11.79
C THR A 138 -9.82 -9.12 -10.55
N LEU A 139 -10.22 -10.21 -9.89
CA LEU A 139 -9.50 -10.78 -8.75
C LEU A 139 -8.07 -11.19 -9.13
N LYS A 140 -7.88 -11.88 -10.27
CA LYS A 140 -6.55 -12.25 -10.78
C LYS A 140 -5.67 -11.02 -11.05
N GLN A 141 -6.26 -9.95 -11.57
CA GLN A 141 -5.54 -8.68 -11.76
C GLN A 141 -5.14 -8.02 -10.44
N LEU A 142 -6.02 -8.01 -9.43
CA LEU A 142 -5.72 -7.47 -8.10
C LEU A 142 -4.63 -8.28 -7.39
N ILE A 143 -4.69 -9.61 -7.45
CA ILE A 143 -3.65 -10.50 -6.92
C ILE A 143 -2.31 -10.25 -7.62
N ASN A 144 -2.30 -10.09 -8.95
CA ASN A 144 -1.07 -9.78 -9.69
C ASN A 144 -0.51 -8.40 -9.31
N LYS A 145 -1.37 -7.39 -9.14
CA LYS A 145 -0.95 -6.06 -8.65
C LYS A 145 -0.35 -6.14 -7.25
N GLN A 146 -0.97 -6.90 -6.34
CA GLN A 146 -0.47 -7.10 -4.98
C GLN A 146 0.87 -7.84 -4.98
N LYS A 147 1.01 -8.93 -5.75
CA LYS A 147 2.27 -9.66 -5.91
C LYS A 147 3.39 -8.77 -6.44
N LYS A 148 3.09 -7.93 -7.44
CA LYS A 148 4.06 -6.98 -8.00
C LYS A 148 4.46 -5.91 -6.98
N HIS A 149 3.51 -5.40 -6.20
CA HIS A 149 3.81 -4.47 -5.11
C HIS A 149 4.71 -5.13 -4.04
N GLN A 150 4.38 -6.35 -3.62
CA GLN A 150 5.17 -7.09 -2.64
C GLN A 150 6.59 -7.38 -3.14
N GLN A 151 6.75 -7.75 -4.42
CA GLN A 151 8.06 -7.90 -5.05
C GLN A 151 8.88 -6.61 -5.02
N ASN A 152 8.26 -5.47 -5.35
CA ASN A 152 8.93 -4.16 -5.28
C ASN A 152 9.33 -3.80 -3.84
N THR A 153 8.46 -4.04 -2.86
CA THR A 153 8.77 -3.79 -1.45
C THR A 153 9.92 -4.68 -0.97
N ASN A 154 9.91 -5.97 -1.32
CA ASN A 154 10.99 -6.89 -0.98
C ASN A 154 12.33 -6.45 -1.61
N GLU A 155 12.30 -5.95 -2.84
CA GLU A 155 13.50 -5.40 -3.50
C GLU A 155 14.04 -4.15 -2.79
N GLN A 156 13.16 -3.25 -2.34
CA GLN A 156 13.56 -2.06 -1.58
C GLN A 156 14.18 -2.44 -0.23
N ILE A 157 13.57 -3.41 0.48
CA ILE A 157 14.09 -3.92 1.75
C ILE A 157 15.46 -4.57 1.53
N PHE A 158 15.61 -5.39 0.48
CA PHE A 158 16.88 -6.04 0.17
C PHE A 158 17.99 -5.04 -0.18
N ARG A 159 17.67 -3.95 -0.91
CA ARG A 159 18.62 -2.83 -1.13
C ARG A 159 19.03 -2.14 0.17
N LEU A 160 18.07 -1.90 1.07
CA LEU A 160 18.34 -1.27 2.34
C LEU A 160 19.28 -2.14 3.20
N ILE A 161 19.01 -3.44 3.28
CA ILE A 161 19.86 -4.41 4.00
C ILE A 161 21.29 -4.38 3.44
N ASN A 162 21.46 -4.42 2.10
CA ASN A 162 22.78 -4.31 1.47
C ASN A 162 23.48 -3.00 1.88
N LYS A 163 22.77 -1.86 1.84
CA LYS A 163 23.33 -0.55 2.19
C LYS A 163 23.73 -0.48 3.67
N CYS A 164 22.88 -0.98 4.57
CA CYS A 164 23.18 -1.04 5.99
C CYS A 164 24.40 -1.92 6.27
N MET A 165 24.51 -3.09 5.63
CA MET A 165 25.68 -3.95 5.80
C MET A 165 26.97 -3.31 5.28
N THR A 166 26.93 -2.59 4.16
CA THR A 166 28.09 -1.82 3.68
C THR A 166 28.51 -0.76 4.70
N LEU A 167 27.57 0.02 5.24
CA LEU A 167 27.88 1.05 6.23
C LEU A 167 28.45 0.48 7.54
N ILE A 168 27.92 -0.65 8.00
CA ILE A 168 28.43 -1.31 9.22
C ILE A 168 29.82 -1.91 8.95
N SER A 169 30.07 -2.41 7.74
CA SER A 169 31.38 -2.98 7.38
C SER A 169 32.52 -1.97 7.48
N GLU A 170 32.25 -0.70 7.15
CA GLU A 170 33.21 0.42 7.20
C GLU A 170 33.68 0.71 8.64
N ASN A 171 32.87 0.40 9.66
CA ASN A 171 33.19 0.58 11.08
C ASN A 171 33.13 -0.73 11.87
N SER A 172 33.40 -1.86 11.22
CA SER A 172 33.23 -3.22 11.79
C SER A 172 33.92 -3.45 13.14
N ILE A 173 35.03 -2.76 13.42
CA ILE A 173 35.80 -2.85 14.67
C ILE A 173 34.98 -2.34 15.87
N SER A 174 34.06 -1.39 15.66
CA SER A 174 33.19 -0.84 16.70
C SER A 174 31.93 -1.69 16.96
N PHE A 175 31.73 -2.76 16.19
CA PHE A 175 30.54 -3.62 16.26
C PHE A 175 30.93 -5.08 16.53
N PRO A 176 31.03 -5.51 17.80
CA PRO A 176 31.41 -6.88 18.17
C PRO A 176 30.51 -7.97 17.58
N GLN A 177 29.27 -7.62 17.27
CA GLN A 177 28.26 -8.53 16.70
C GLN A 177 28.33 -8.63 15.17
N TYR A 178 29.18 -7.84 14.52
CA TYR A 178 29.32 -7.82 13.06
C TYR A 178 29.56 -9.20 12.42
N PRO A 179 30.39 -10.10 12.99
CA PRO A 179 30.59 -11.44 12.41
C PRO A 179 29.30 -12.28 12.37
N ILE A 180 28.45 -12.17 13.39
CA ILE A 180 27.17 -12.89 13.47
C ILE A 180 26.20 -12.31 12.43
N LEU A 181 26.11 -10.98 12.37
CA LEU A 181 25.27 -10.28 11.40
C LEU A 181 25.69 -10.56 9.95
N LEU A 182 26.99 -10.73 9.70
CA LEU A 182 27.54 -11.05 8.40
C LEU A 182 27.11 -12.46 7.93
N GLU A 183 27.03 -13.44 8.83
CA GLU A 183 26.56 -14.79 8.51
C GLU A 183 25.05 -14.80 8.21
N GLU A 184 24.24 -14.11 9.00
CA GLU A 184 22.81 -13.94 8.71
C GLU A 184 22.58 -13.25 7.37
N TYR A 185 23.36 -12.21 7.08
CA TYR A 185 23.33 -11.51 5.81
C TYR A 185 23.68 -12.42 4.62
N LYS A 186 24.71 -13.27 4.74
CA LYS A 186 25.05 -14.25 3.70
C LYS A 186 23.91 -15.23 3.44
N ILE A 187 23.23 -15.67 4.50
CA ILE A 187 22.05 -16.55 4.38
C ILE A 187 20.91 -15.83 3.67
N ILE A 188 20.63 -14.58 4.04
CA ILE A 188 19.60 -13.74 3.40
C ILE A 188 19.90 -13.55 1.91
N LYS A 189 21.17 -13.31 1.53
CA LYS A 189 21.59 -13.22 0.13
C LYS A 189 21.37 -14.52 -0.63
N LYS A 190 21.82 -15.65 -0.07
CA LYS A 190 21.66 -16.97 -0.68
C LYS A 190 20.20 -17.32 -0.93
N ASN A 191 19.32 -17.00 0.03
CA ASN A 191 17.88 -17.25 -0.07
C ASN A 191 17.17 -16.30 -1.07
N ASN A 192 17.81 -15.20 -1.44
CA ASN A 192 17.27 -14.18 -2.34
C ASN A 192 18.17 -13.95 -3.57
N SER A 193 18.77 -15.02 -4.10
CA SER A 193 19.73 -14.96 -5.22
C SER A 193 19.22 -14.22 -6.46
N CYS A 194 17.92 -14.33 -6.78
CA CYS A 194 17.29 -13.60 -7.88
C CYS A 194 17.31 -12.07 -7.68
N LEU A 195 17.10 -11.60 -6.44
CA LEU A 195 17.18 -10.17 -6.12
C LEU A 195 18.63 -9.68 -6.17
N GLU A 196 19.59 -10.49 -5.70
CA GLU A 196 21.02 -10.16 -5.79
C GLU A 196 21.49 -10.02 -7.24
N GLN A 197 21.13 -10.96 -8.10
CA GLN A 197 21.45 -10.90 -9.53
C GLN A 197 20.82 -9.66 -10.19
N LYS A 198 19.57 -9.35 -9.87
CA LYS A 198 18.88 -8.16 -10.40
C LYS A 198 19.56 -6.86 -9.98
N LEU A 199 19.98 -6.75 -8.72
CA LEU A 199 20.70 -5.56 -8.24
C LEU A 199 22.07 -5.41 -8.92
N ASN A 200 22.83 -6.51 -9.03
CA ASN A 200 24.14 -6.50 -9.68
C ASN A 200 24.02 -6.08 -11.16
N LEU A 201 23.00 -6.57 -11.88
CA LEU A 201 22.71 -6.13 -13.24
C LEU A 201 22.36 -4.65 -13.32
N GLN A 202 21.61 -4.13 -12.35
CA GLN A 202 21.28 -2.70 -12.32
C GLN A 202 22.52 -1.84 -12.06
N GLU A 203 23.39 -2.22 -11.14
CA GLU A 203 24.65 -1.52 -10.88
C GLU A 203 25.55 -1.51 -12.11
N LYS A 204 25.74 -2.67 -12.74
CA LYS A 204 26.48 -2.79 -14.01
C LYS A 204 25.88 -1.94 -15.12
N SER A 205 24.55 -1.95 -15.25
CA SER A 205 23.86 -1.11 -16.24
C SER A 205 24.08 0.38 -15.98
N GLN A 206 24.06 0.81 -14.71
CA GLN A 206 24.30 2.18 -14.34
C GLN A 206 25.76 2.60 -14.60
N GLN A 207 26.72 1.74 -14.28
CA GLN A 207 28.13 1.94 -14.59
C GLN A 207 28.37 2.08 -16.10
N VAL A 208 27.72 1.26 -16.93
CA VAL A 208 27.79 1.38 -18.40
C VAL A 208 27.25 2.74 -18.86
N LYS A 209 26.12 3.21 -18.30
CA LYS A 209 25.59 4.55 -18.63
C LYS A 209 26.54 5.67 -18.25
N GLU A 210 27.19 5.57 -17.10
CA GLU A 210 28.20 6.56 -16.68
C GLU A 210 29.43 6.55 -17.59
N ASN A 211 29.90 5.36 -18.00
CA ASN A 211 31.01 5.23 -18.93
C ASN A 211 30.68 5.82 -20.30
N ILE A 212 29.46 5.59 -20.82
CA ILE A 212 28.99 6.21 -22.06
C ILE A 212 28.94 7.73 -21.91
N LYS A 213 28.44 8.24 -20.79
CA LYS A 213 28.41 9.69 -20.52
C LYS A 213 29.81 10.30 -20.51
N LYS A 214 30.76 9.65 -19.84
CA LYS A 214 32.18 10.06 -19.83
C LYS A 214 32.80 10.02 -21.22
N LEU A 215 32.47 9.01 -22.02
CA LEU A 215 32.94 8.89 -23.41
C LEU A 215 32.43 10.04 -24.28
N ILE A 216 31.13 10.36 -24.19
CA ILE A 216 30.52 11.50 -24.92
C ILE A 216 31.18 12.81 -24.50
N GLN A 217 31.34 13.04 -23.19
CA GLN A 217 32.03 14.24 -22.67
C GLN A 217 33.47 14.34 -23.18
N SER A 218 34.20 13.22 -23.21
CA SER A 218 35.56 13.17 -23.76
C SER A 218 35.59 13.52 -25.25
N GLN A 219 34.59 13.07 -26.02
CA GLN A 219 34.47 13.36 -27.45
C GLN A 219 34.13 14.84 -27.70
N GLU A 220 33.22 15.43 -26.93
CA GLU A 220 32.89 16.86 -27.00
C GLU A 220 34.11 17.72 -26.63
N SER A 221 34.84 17.34 -25.57
CA SER A 221 36.08 18.02 -25.16
C SER A 221 37.13 17.96 -26.26
N PHE A 222 37.30 16.80 -26.90
CA PHE A 222 38.23 16.61 -28.01
C PHE A 222 37.85 17.44 -29.24
N LYS A 223 36.55 17.50 -29.59
CA LYS A 223 36.05 18.34 -30.69
C LYS A 223 36.28 19.83 -30.41
N SER A 224 36.05 20.27 -29.16
CA SER A 224 36.35 21.64 -28.74
C SER A 224 37.84 21.96 -28.83
N TYR A 225 38.70 21.01 -28.46
CA TYR A 225 40.16 21.15 -28.59
C TYR A 225 40.58 21.29 -30.06
N LEU A 226 40.07 20.45 -30.96
CA LEU A 226 40.35 20.56 -32.40
C LEU A 226 39.89 21.89 -32.99
N ASN A 227 38.69 22.37 -32.61
CA ASN A 227 38.18 23.67 -33.04
C ASN A 227 38.96 24.87 -32.45
N SER A 228 39.75 24.66 -31.41
CA SER A 228 40.61 25.69 -30.80
C SER A 228 42.00 25.76 -31.43
N ILE A 229 42.37 24.78 -32.26
CA ILE A 229 43.68 24.70 -32.93
C ILE A 229 43.60 25.18 -34.39
N ILE A 230 42.40 25.19 -34.98
CA ILE A 230 42.10 25.79 -36.28
C ILE A 230 41.87 27.29 -36.11
#